data_AF-A0A1R0WT52-F1
#
_entry.id   AF-A0A1R0WT52-F1
#
_cell.length_a   1.000
_cell.length_b   1.000
_cell.length_c   1.000
_cell.angle_alpha   90.00
_cell.angle_beta   90.00
_cell.angle_gamma   90.00
#
_symmetry.space_group_name_H-M   'P 1'
#
loop_
_entity.id
_entity.type
_entity.pdbx_description
1 polymer ?
#
loop_
_entity_poly.entity_id
_entity_poly.type
_entity_poly.pdbx_seq_one_letter_code
_entity_poly.pdbx_strand_id
1 'polypeptide(L)'
;MKKMIIALSVVGIVMGLFIIKSLFLTDSHSKPLERLSRITNPDQSVAKIKRGAITYSLFGSGVGLLKGQQIGIVDGDKLDKIYILQGYSPDEWLIEYYDVLMSNYDLLKADHVTDIPYALEQYRL
;
A
#
# COMPACT_ATOMS: atom_id res chain seq x y z
N MET A 1 -39.93 -23.75 -45.40
CA MET A 1 -38.61 -24.12 -44.86
C MET A 1 -37.59 -22.97 -44.72
N LYS A 2 -37.95 -21.69 -44.94
CA LYS A 2 -37.01 -20.55 -44.79
C LYS A 2 -36.94 -19.93 -43.37
N LYS A 3 -37.97 -20.14 -42.54
CA LYS A 3 -38.06 -19.51 -41.20
C LYS A 3 -37.22 -20.19 -40.11
N MET A 4 -36.86 -21.47 -40.27
CA MET A 4 -36.08 -22.22 -39.26
C MET A 4 -34.57 -21.93 -39.29
N ILE A 5 -34.03 -21.44 -40.40
CA ILE A 5 -32.57 -21.22 -40.54
C ILE A 5 -32.14 -19.92 -39.81
N ILE A 6 -33.03 -18.94 -39.73
CA ILE A 6 -32.74 -17.64 -39.09
C ILE A 6 -32.67 -17.78 -37.56
N ALA A 7 -33.48 -18.66 -36.96
CA ALA A 7 -33.53 -18.85 -35.51
C ALA A 7 -32.23 -19.46 -34.93
N LEU A 8 -31.54 -20.34 -35.67
CA LEU A 8 -30.26 -20.92 -35.22
C LEU A 8 -29.10 -19.92 -35.26
N SER A 9 -29.11 -18.96 -36.19
CA SER A 9 -28.02 -17.98 -36.34
C SER A 9 -28.00 -16.92 -35.23
N VAL A 10 -29.16 -16.58 -34.66
CA VAL A 10 -29.25 -15.55 -33.61
C VAL A 10 -28.75 -16.07 -32.25
N VAL A 11 -28.95 -17.36 -31.96
CA VAL A 11 -28.52 -17.99 -30.69
C VAL A 11 -26.99 -18.08 -30.56
N GLY A 12 -26.28 -18.35 -31.66
CA GLY A 12 -24.81 -18.41 -31.66
C GLY A 12 -24.15 -17.05 -31.42
N ILE A 13 -24.73 -15.96 -31.95
CA ILE A 13 -24.19 -14.60 -31.82
C ILE A 13 -24.38 -14.07 -30.39
N VAL A 14 -25.50 -14.38 -29.75
CA VAL A 14 -25.77 -13.94 -28.36
C VAL A 14 -24.91 -14.70 -27.35
N MET A 15 -24.61 -15.99 -27.56
CA MET A 15 -23.64 -16.72 -26.73
C MET A 15 -22.20 -16.22 -26.93
N GLY A 16 -21.80 -15.90 -28.17
CA GLY A 16 -20.46 -15.38 -28.46
C GLY A 16 -20.16 -14.04 -27.77
N LEU A 17 -21.17 -13.18 -27.63
CA LEU A 17 -21.05 -11.90 -26.91
C LEU A 17 -20.91 -12.04 -25.39
N PHE A 18 -21.37 -13.15 -24.80
CA PHE A 18 -21.23 -13.40 -23.36
C PHE A 18 -19.84 -13.94 -22.98
N ILE A 19 -19.18 -14.71 -23.87
CA ILE A 19 -17.85 -15.26 -23.60
C ILE A 19 -16.74 -14.20 -23.76
N ILE A 20 -16.95 -13.15 -24.55
CA ILE A 20 -15.94 -12.09 -24.74
C ILE A 20 -15.84 -11.14 -23.53
N LYS A 21 -16.86 -11.08 -22.66
CA LYS A 21 -16.79 -10.25 -21.44
C LYS A 21 -15.93 -10.85 -20.33
N SER A 22 -15.62 -12.16 -20.35
CA SER A 22 -14.79 -12.79 -19.30
C SER A 22 -13.28 -12.70 -19.56
N LEU A 23 -12.87 -12.22 -20.73
CA LEU A 23 -11.45 -12.05 -21.10
C LEU A 23 -10.84 -10.73 -20.65
N PHE A 24 -11.62 -9.84 -20.03
CA PHE A 24 -11.07 -8.76 -19.20
C PHE A 24 -10.87 -9.27 -17.79
N LEU A 25 -10.07 -10.34 -17.64
CA LEU A 25 -9.30 -10.55 -16.43
C LEU A 25 -8.40 -9.33 -16.33
N THR A 26 -8.85 -8.36 -15.53
CA THR A 26 -8.08 -7.21 -15.10
C THR A 26 -6.72 -7.72 -14.68
N ASP A 27 -5.72 -7.36 -15.45
CA ASP A 27 -4.33 -7.57 -15.11
C ASP A 27 -4.13 -6.91 -13.75
N SER A 28 -4.11 -7.70 -12.68
CA SER A 28 -3.84 -7.22 -11.34
C SER A 28 -2.33 -6.98 -11.26
N HIS A 29 -1.86 -6.05 -12.09
CA HIS A 29 -0.54 -5.47 -11.96
C HIS A 29 -0.56 -4.73 -10.63
N SER A 30 -0.06 -5.40 -9.59
CA SER A 30 0.24 -4.75 -8.33
C SER A 30 1.06 -3.50 -8.64
N LYS A 31 0.62 -2.35 -8.13
CA LYS A 31 1.33 -1.09 -8.34
C LYS A 31 2.80 -1.29 -7.93
N PRO A 32 3.76 -0.80 -8.72
CA PRO A 32 5.17 -0.92 -8.35
C PRO A 32 5.40 -0.26 -7.00
N LEU A 33 6.27 -0.85 -6.19
CA LEU A 33 6.64 -0.32 -4.88
C LEU A 33 7.27 1.07 -5.03
N GLU A 34 6.76 2.02 -4.25
CA GLU A 34 7.31 3.36 -4.17
C GLU A 34 8.70 3.34 -3.54
N ARG A 35 9.62 4.17 -4.04
CA ARG A 35 10.94 4.35 -3.43
C ARG A 35 10.87 5.58 -2.54
N LEU A 36 10.88 5.35 -1.23
CA LEU A 36 11.00 6.39 -0.21
C LEU A 36 12.48 6.60 0.12
N SER A 37 12.79 7.75 0.70
CA SER A 37 14.18 8.08 1.07
C SER A 37 14.32 8.30 2.56
N ARG A 38 15.46 7.88 3.12
CA ARG A 38 15.80 8.17 4.51
C ARG A 38 16.48 9.53 4.60
N ILE A 39 16.02 10.35 5.53
CA ILE A 39 16.72 11.56 5.94
C ILE A 39 17.51 11.20 7.20
N THR A 40 18.82 11.14 7.05
CA THR A 40 19.75 10.95 8.16
C THR A 40 20.43 12.28 8.42
N ASN A 41 20.18 12.88 9.59
CA ASN A 41 20.97 14.01 10.05
C ASN A 41 22.14 13.46 10.87
N PRO A 42 23.40 13.85 10.59
CA PRO A 42 24.56 13.43 11.38
C PRO A 42 24.41 13.73 12.89
N ASP A 43 23.65 14.78 13.20
CA ASP A 43 23.44 15.30 14.55
C ASP A 43 22.16 14.77 15.22
N GLN A 44 21.33 13.98 14.53
CA GLN A 44 20.09 13.42 15.09
C GLN A 44 20.12 11.90 15.05
N SER A 45 19.80 11.28 16.19
CA SER A 45 19.76 9.82 16.34
C SER A 45 18.54 9.16 15.69
N VAL A 46 17.56 9.94 15.19
CA VAL A 46 16.32 9.41 14.63
C VAL A 46 16.28 9.70 13.14
N ALA A 47 16.35 8.64 12.34
CA ALA A 47 16.16 8.71 10.91
C ALA A 47 14.69 9.02 10.59
N LYS A 48 14.46 9.97 9.68
CA LYS A 48 13.11 10.28 9.15
C LYS A 48 12.92 9.64 7.79
N ILE A 49 11.67 9.41 7.41
CA ILE A 49 11.31 8.91 6.07
C ILE A 49 10.66 10.02 5.26
N LYS A 50 11.06 10.14 3.98
CA LYS A 50 10.50 11.12 3.05
C LYS A 50 9.83 10.42 1.87
N ARG A 51 8.60 10.84 1.59
CA ARG A 51 7.74 10.40 0.49
C ARG A 51 7.26 11.63 -0.28
N GLY A 52 7.89 11.94 -1.41
CA GLY A 52 7.60 13.18 -2.14
C GLY A 52 7.81 14.43 -1.25
N ALA A 53 6.73 15.17 -0.99
CA ALA A 53 6.74 16.36 -0.12
C ALA A 53 6.47 16.04 1.37
N ILE A 54 6.06 14.81 1.71
CA ILE A 54 5.69 14.43 3.07
C ILE A 54 6.91 13.86 3.77
N THR A 55 7.17 14.34 4.99
CA THR A 55 8.19 13.79 5.88
C THR A 55 7.49 13.12 7.06
N TYR A 56 7.97 11.94 7.43
CA TYR A 56 7.45 11.14 8.52
C TYR A 56 8.52 10.98 9.60
N SER A 57 8.09 11.11 10.85
CA SER A 57 8.92 10.91 12.03
C SER A 57 8.45 9.69 12.81
N LEU A 58 9.40 9.04 13.49
CA LEU A 58 9.09 7.96 14.43
C LEU A 58 8.12 8.46 15.50
N PHE A 59 7.01 7.74 15.65
CA PHE A 59 5.99 8.02 16.65
C PHE A 59 5.88 6.89 17.68
N GLY A 60 6.05 5.64 17.24
CA GLY A 60 5.79 4.45 18.02
C GLY A 60 6.48 3.20 17.48
N SER A 61 6.34 2.09 18.20
CA SER A 61 6.88 0.78 17.79
C SER A 61 5.92 -0.36 18.15
N GLY A 62 6.15 -1.56 17.62
CA GLY A 62 5.37 -2.75 17.96
C GLY A 62 3.99 -2.83 17.29
N VAL A 63 3.79 -2.14 16.17
CA VAL A 63 2.48 -2.02 15.50
C VAL A 63 2.24 -3.03 14.37
N GLY A 64 2.98 -4.14 14.37
CA GLY A 64 2.95 -5.11 13.25
C GLY A 64 1.57 -5.72 12.95
N LEU A 65 0.68 -5.82 13.96
CA LEU A 65 -0.69 -6.30 13.79
C LEU A 65 -1.59 -5.34 13.00
N LEU A 66 -1.21 -4.05 12.91
CA LEU A 66 -1.97 -3.01 12.22
C LEU A 66 -1.52 -2.81 10.76
N LYS A 67 -0.57 -3.63 10.26
CA LYS A 67 -0.03 -3.47 8.91
C LYS A 67 -1.07 -3.80 7.84
N GLY A 68 -1.16 -2.94 6.83
CA GLY A 68 -1.92 -3.21 5.62
C GLY A 68 -1.03 -3.64 4.46
N GLN A 69 -1.39 -3.17 3.27
CA GLN A 69 -0.64 -3.38 2.04
C GLN A 69 0.75 -2.72 2.11
N GLN A 70 1.76 -3.41 1.58
CA GLN A 70 3.06 -2.81 1.32
C GLN A 70 2.97 -1.81 0.16
N ILE A 71 3.45 -0.60 0.37
CA ILE A 71 3.44 0.46 -0.65
C ILE A 71 4.82 0.87 -1.12
N GLY A 72 5.87 0.57 -0.36
CA GLY A 72 7.20 1.04 -0.72
C GLY A 72 8.36 0.32 -0.06
N ILE A 73 9.55 0.81 -0.40
CA ILE A 73 10.85 0.45 0.16
C ILE A 73 11.68 1.72 0.40
N VAL A 74 12.60 1.67 1.37
CA VAL A 74 13.47 2.81 1.70
C VAL A 74 14.81 2.68 1.01
N ASP A 75 15.25 3.75 0.33
CA ASP A 75 16.54 3.87 -0.38
C ASP A 75 16.84 2.75 -1.41
N GLY A 76 15.83 1.95 -1.75
CA GLY A 76 15.97 0.79 -2.62
C GLY A 76 16.30 -0.52 -1.94
N ASP A 77 16.42 -0.53 -0.62
CA ASP A 77 16.63 -1.74 0.14
C ASP A 77 15.32 -2.54 0.22
N LYS A 78 15.34 -3.78 -0.29
CA LYS A 78 14.15 -4.66 -0.29
C LYS A 78 13.82 -5.19 1.11
N LEU A 79 14.76 -5.10 2.05
CA LEU A 79 14.58 -5.48 3.45
C LEU A 79 14.00 -4.34 4.29
N ASP A 80 14.03 -3.10 3.78
CA ASP A 80 13.48 -1.92 4.41
C ASP A 80 12.14 -1.56 3.77
N LYS A 81 11.05 -2.04 4.37
CA LYS A 81 9.70 -2.08 3.76
C LYS A 81 8.78 -1.07 4.42
N ILE A 82 7.95 -0.42 3.60
CA ILE A 82 6.93 0.54 4.03
C ILE A 82 5.54 -0.01 3.75
N TYR A 83 4.70 -0.02 4.78
CA TYR A 83 3.30 -0.47 4.75
C TYR A 83 2.36 0.67 5.10
N ILE A 84 1.12 0.60 4.60
CA ILE A 84 0.04 1.44 5.14
C ILE A 84 -0.33 0.98 6.55
N LEU A 85 -0.77 1.92 7.37
CA LEU A 85 -1.48 1.62 8.61
C LEU A 85 -2.98 1.38 8.27
N GLN A 86 -3.53 0.22 8.64
CA GLN A 86 -4.93 -0.09 8.31
C GLN A 86 -5.91 0.92 8.92
N GLY A 87 -6.82 1.45 8.10
CA GLY A 87 -7.84 2.40 8.54
C GLY A 87 -7.38 3.88 8.57
N TYR A 88 -6.14 4.17 8.18
CA TYR A 88 -5.58 5.53 8.16
C TYR A 88 -5.03 5.90 6.77
N SER A 89 -4.96 7.20 6.49
CA SER A 89 -4.38 7.69 5.24
C SER A 89 -2.87 7.45 5.21
N PRO A 90 -2.30 6.96 4.09
CA PRO A 90 -0.84 6.84 3.94
C PRO A 90 -0.14 8.19 3.88
N ASP A 91 -0.87 9.29 3.68
CA ASP A 91 -0.32 10.64 3.76
C ASP A 91 -0.17 11.12 5.22
N GLU A 92 -0.78 10.40 6.17
CA GLU A 92 -0.74 10.73 7.61
C GLU A 92 0.08 9.72 8.42
N TRP A 93 -0.06 8.42 8.12
CA TRP A 93 0.50 7.34 8.93
C TRP A 93 1.07 6.23 8.06
N LEU A 94 2.25 5.75 8.42
CA LEU A 94 2.91 4.63 7.77
C LEU A 94 3.48 3.66 8.81
N ILE A 95 3.77 2.44 8.38
CA ILE A 95 4.55 1.48 9.16
C ILE A 95 5.83 1.16 8.42
N GLU A 96 6.96 1.32 9.10
CA GLU A 96 8.27 0.88 8.63
C GLU A 96 8.64 -0.47 9.24
N TYR A 97 9.22 -1.35 8.44
CA TYR A 97 9.73 -2.65 8.88
C TYR A 97 11.11 -2.90 8.30
N TYR A 98 12.11 -3.09 9.16
CA TYR A 98 13.48 -3.41 8.76
C TYR A 98 13.88 -4.85 9.11
N ASP A 99 14.11 -5.66 8.08
CA ASP A 99 14.21 -7.12 8.12
C ASP A 99 15.64 -7.65 8.36
N VAL A 100 16.37 -7.14 9.35
CA VAL A 100 17.80 -7.50 9.50
C VAL A 100 18.28 -7.78 10.94
N LEU A 101 17.73 -7.15 12.00
CA LEU A 101 18.25 -7.36 13.38
C LEU A 101 17.20 -7.45 14.50
N MET A 102 16.21 -6.55 14.53
CA MET A 102 15.16 -6.56 15.57
C MET A 102 13.74 -6.80 15.02
N SER A 103 13.59 -6.95 13.70
CA SER A 103 12.29 -7.16 13.01
C SER A 103 11.16 -6.36 13.64
N ASN A 104 11.39 -5.07 13.85
CA ASN A 104 10.43 -4.17 14.47
C ASN A 104 9.55 -3.50 13.42
N TYR A 105 8.31 -3.26 13.81
CA TYR A 105 7.35 -2.48 13.04
C TYR A 105 7.18 -1.13 13.72
N ASP A 106 7.77 -0.11 13.12
CA ASP A 106 7.77 1.25 13.64
C ASP A 106 6.60 2.03 13.05
N LEU A 107 5.87 2.73 13.92
CA LEU A 107 4.79 3.61 13.54
C LEU A 107 5.37 4.98 13.19
N LEU A 108 5.18 5.39 11.94
CA LEU A 108 5.62 6.66 11.42
C LEU A 108 4.43 7.60 11.28
N LYS A 109 4.58 8.82 11.78
CA LYS A 109 3.58 9.89 11.65
C LYS A 109 4.11 10.97 10.72
N ALA A 110 3.29 11.44 9.77
CA ALA A 110 3.63 12.59 8.96
C ALA A 110 3.75 13.85 9.84
N ASP A 111 4.76 14.68 9.56
CA ASP A 111 5.10 15.84 10.38
C ASP A 111 3.99 16.92 10.40
N HIS A 112 3.11 16.93 9.40
CA HIS A 112 1.98 17.86 9.33
C HIS A 112 0.75 17.41 10.15
N VAL A 113 0.71 16.14 10.61
CA VAL A 113 -0.41 15.62 11.40
C VAL A 113 -0.29 16.12 12.84
N THR A 114 -1.22 16.97 13.26
CA THR A 114 -1.29 17.52 14.62
C THR A 114 -2.23 16.72 15.53
N ASP A 115 -3.32 16.21 14.97
CA ASP A 115 -4.36 15.52 15.74
C ASP A 115 -4.06 14.03 15.78
N ILE A 116 -3.76 13.53 16.99
CA ILE A 116 -3.43 12.12 17.19
C ILE A 116 -4.70 11.34 17.54
N PRO A 117 -5.06 10.32 16.76
CA PRO A 117 -6.19 9.45 17.08
C PRO A 117 -5.97 8.75 18.43
N TYR A 118 -6.99 8.75 19.30
CA TYR A 118 -6.92 8.11 20.62
C TYR A 118 -6.44 6.64 20.55
N ALA A 119 -6.84 5.90 19.52
CA ALA A 119 -6.42 4.52 19.31
C ALA A 119 -4.91 4.35 19.08
N LEU A 120 -4.21 5.38 18.60
CA LEU A 120 -2.77 5.36 18.34
C LEU A 120 -1.94 5.88 19.52
N GLU A 121 -2.57 6.57 20.48
CA GLU A 121 -1.87 7.15 21.63
C GLU A 121 -1.10 6.12 22.47
N GLN A 122 -1.61 4.89 22.53
CA GLN A 122 -0.97 3.79 23.24
C GLN A 122 0.41 3.40 22.70
N TYR A 123 0.76 3.82 21.48
CA TYR A 123 2.04 3.50 20.84
C TYR A 123 3.06 4.64 20.93
N ARG A 124 2.68 5.79 21.49
CA ARG A 124 3.55 6.97 21.57
C ARG A 124 4.80 6.67 22.40
N LEU A 125 5.98 6.96 21.85
CA LEU A 125 7.27 6.91 22.55
C LEU A 125 7.48 8.07 23.54
#